data_AF-A0A819EGX2-F1
#
_entry.id   AF-A0A819EGX2-F1
#
_cell.length_a   1.000
_cell.length_b   1.000
_cell.length_c   1.000
_cell.angle_alpha   90.00
_cell.angle_beta   90.00
_cell.angle_gamma   90.00
#
_symmetry.space_group_name_H-M   'P 1'
#
loop_
_entity.id
_entity.type
_entity.pdbx_description
1 polymer ?
#
loop_
_entity_poly.entity_id
_entity_poly.type
_entity_poly.pdbx_seq_one_letter_code
_entity_poly.pdbx_strand_id
1 'polypeptide(L)'
;SFGKTNQSFSISFWIQPQILFGTIVHLSTSSQGTGSECFPLLGFASNGSLIAQVLTKNNTIVAVAGPILSLSSSWTAIVLTWSETNGLKLYVNNALVSSMTASTFLASETTSNYLTLGNCLNGCSGCSNGTMNAAGPFTGAIDDWRIYSRELSSNDICTLYSN
;
A
#
# COMPACT_ATOMS: atom_id res chain seq x y z
N SER A 1 2.00 7.28 -12.36
CA SER A 1 2.72 6.02 -12.23
C SER A 1 3.64 6.14 -11.04
N PHE A 2 3.93 5.01 -10.37
CA PHE A 2 4.86 4.94 -9.25
C PHE A 2 6.28 5.40 -9.60
N GLY A 3 6.61 5.54 -10.89
CA GLY A 3 7.88 6.08 -11.41
C GLY A 3 8.09 7.58 -11.23
N LYS A 4 7.01 8.34 -11.00
CA LYS A 4 7.05 9.81 -11.00
C LYS A 4 6.59 10.36 -9.65
N THR A 5 7.41 11.22 -9.07
CA THR A 5 7.20 11.91 -7.82
C THR A 5 5.96 12.77 -7.92
N ASN A 6 5.18 12.77 -6.85
CA ASN A 6 3.89 13.42 -6.75
C ASN A 6 2.85 13.07 -7.84
N GLN A 7 3.06 12.01 -8.63
CA GLN A 7 2.04 11.54 -9.55
C GLN A 7 0.98 10.72 -8.79
N SER A 8 -0.27 11.17 -8.83
CA SER A 8 -1.39 10.47 -8.19
C SER A 8 -1.48 9.01 -8.64
N PHE A 9 -1.89 8.15 -7.72
CA PHE A 9 -2.05 6.72 -8.00
C PHE A 9 -3.17 6.11 -7.16
N SER A 10 -3.58 4.92 -7.54
CA SER A 10 -4.39 4.05 -6.69
C SER A 10 -4.04 2.59 -6.93
N ILE A 11 -4.18 1.78 -5.87
CA ILE A 11 -4.06 0.32 -5.92
C ILE A 11 -5.35 -0.25 -5.33
N SER A 12 -5.90 -1.26 -6.00
CA SER A 12 -7.10 -1.98 -5.56
C SER A 12 -6.85 -3.47 -5.71
N PHE A 13 -7.35 -4.26 -4.75
CA PHE A 13 -7.38 -5.72 -4.80
C PHE A 13 -8.27 -6.26 -3.68
N TRP A 14 -8.61 -7.54 -3.78
CA TRP A 14 -9.22 -8.30 -2.69
C TRP A 14 -8.16 -9.11 -1.94
N ILE A 15 -8.30 -9.22 -0.62
CA ILE A 15 -7.49 -10.13 0.21
C ILE A 15 -8.35 -11.03 1.08
N GLN A 16 -7.79 -12.19 1.39
CA GLN A 16 -8.28 -13.12 2.40
C GLN A 16 -7.09 -13.51 3.30
N PRO A 17 -6.78 -12.73 4.36
CA PRO A 17 -5.62 -12.97 5.21
C PRO A 17 -5.79 -14.25 6.03
N GLN A 18 -4.73 -15.06 6.14
CA GLN A 18 -4.65 -16.16 7.10
C GLN A 18 -4.07 -15.69 8.44
N ILE A 19 -3.20 -14.67 8.39
CA ILE A 19 -2.66 -13.96 9.55
C ILE A 19 -2.62 -12.45 9.25
N LEU A 20 -2.67 -11.61 10.29
CA LEU A 20 -2.60 -10.15 10.16
C LEU A 20 -1.16 -9.67 10.36
N PHE A 21 -0.26 -10.16 9.51
CA PHE A 21 1.16 -9.85 9.58
C PHE A 21 1.76 -9.74 8.17
N GLY A 22 2.80 -8.93 8.04
CA GLY A 22 3.64 -8.84 6.86
C GLY A 22 3.20 -7.81 5.83
N THR A 23 3.99 -7.74 4.76
CA THR A 23 3.88 -6.79 3.67
C THR A 23 3.01 -7.35 2.55
N ILE A 24 1.96 -6.62 2.19
CA ILE A 24 1.06 -6.96 1.08
C ILE A 24 1.57 -6.34 -0.22
N VAL A 25 1.96 -5.07 -0.20
CA VAL A 25 2.52 -4.37 -1.36
C VAL A 25 3.84 -3.73 -0.97
N HIS A 26 4.90 -4.04 -1.71
CA HIS A 26 6.22 -3.48 -1.48
C HIS A 26 6.73 -2.74 -2.72
N LEU A 27 7.20 -1.51 -2.53
CA LEU A 27 7.84 -0.71 -3.56
C LEU A 27 9.35 -0.72 -3.36
N SER A 28 10.09 -0.89 -4.45
CA SER A 28 11.56 -0.87 -4.43
C SER A 28 12.13 -0.39 -5.76
N THR A 29 13.41 -0.03 -5.76
CA THR A 29 14.16 0.41 -6.95
C THR A 29 15.08 -0.68 -7.50
N SER A 30 15.03 -1.88 -6.91
CA SER A 30 15.71 -3.07 -7.40
C SER A 30 14.73 -4.24 -7.53
N SER A 31 14.97 -5.12 -8.49
CA SER A 31 14.20 -6.36 -8.67
C SER A 31 14.32 -7.34 -7.50
N GLN A 32 15.24 -7.07 -6.56
CA GLN A 32 15.47 -7.86 -5.35
C GLN A 32 14.71 -7.32 -4.13
N GLY A 33 13.87 -6.31 -4.30
CA GLY A 33 13.09 -5.69 -3.22
C GLY A 33 13.87 -4.65 -2.41
N THR A 34 15.05 -4.22 -2.86
CA THR A 34 15.93 -3.27 -2.15
C THR A 34 16.15 -2.01 -2.99
N GLY A 35 17.10 -1.16 -2.59
CA GLY A 35 17.52 0.02 -3.36
C GLY A 35 17.47 1.30 -2.52
N SER A 36 17.68 2.44 -3.16
CA SER A 36 17.66 3.78 -2.52
C SER A 36 16.28 4.10 -1.98
N GLU A 37 15.26 3.87 -2.80
CA GLU A 37 13.87 3.93 -2.41
C GLU A 37 13.35 2.50 -2.31
N CYS A 38 13.13 2.03 -1.09
CA CYS A 38 12.40 0.80 -0.84
C CYS A 38 11.66 0.86 0.50
N PHE A 39 10.39 0.47 0.48
CA PHE A 39 9.52 0.47 1.65
C PHE A 39 8.24 -0.35 1.39
N PRO A 40 7.63 -0.94 2.43
CA PRO A 40 6.34 -1.57 2.30
C PRO A 40 5.27 -0.48 2.19
N LEU A 41 4.50 -0.49 1.11
CA LEU A 41 3.50 0.52 0.77
C LEU A 41 2.14 0.20 1.40
N LEU A 42 1.83 -1.10 1.57
CA LEU A 42 0.63 -1.60 2.24
C LEU A 42 0.94 -2.93 2.94
N GLY A 43 0.46 -3.12 4.16
CA GLY A 43 0.72 -4.31 4.96
C GLY A 43 0.11 -4.20 6.35
N PHE A 44 0.49 -5.09 7.26
CA PHE A 44 0.00 -5.07 8.64
C PHE A 44 1.07 -4.55 9.60
N ALA A 45 0.64 -3.81 10.62
CA ALA A 45 1.47 -3.52 11.77
C ALA A 45 1.57 -4.73 12.72
N SER A 46 2.50 -4.68 13.67
CA SER A 46 2.69 -5.74 14.68
C SER A 46 1.45 -6.01 15.54
N ASN A 47 0.55 -5.03 15.67
CA ASN A 47 -0.73 -5.18 16.36
C ASN A 47 -1.87 -5.70 15.46
N GLY A 48 -1.59 -6.01 14.19
CA GLY A 48 -2.56 -6.48 13.20
C GLY A 48 -3.36 -5.39 12.49
N SER A 49 -3.13 -4.10 12.78
CA SER A 49 -3.78 -3.00 12.05
C SER A 49 -3.28 -2.95 10.61
N LEU A 50 -4.19 -2.77 9.65
CA LEU A 50 -3.82 -2.52 8.27
C LEU A 50 -3.16 -1.14 8.15
N ILE A 51 -1.96 -1.06 7.59
CA ILE A 51 -1.21 0.19 7.40
C ILE A 51 -1.02 0.43 5.92
N ALA A 52 -1.34 1.64 5.48
CA ALA A 52 -0.92 2.18 4.20
C ALA A 52 0.08 3.31 4.43
N GLN A 53 1.17 3.35 3.67
CA GLN A 53 2.19 4.37 3.86
C GLN A 53 2.90 4.74 2.55
N VAL A 54 3.48 5.94 2.54
CA VAL A 54 4.29 6.45 1.43
C VAL A 54 5.57 7.09 1.94
N LEU A 55 6.64 6.99 1.15
CA LEU A 55 7.86 7.75 1.36
C LEU A 55 7.69 9.16 0.80
N THR A 56 8.02 10.18 1.57
CA THR A 56 7.94 11.59 1.16
C THR A 56 9.25 12.09 0.56
N LYS A 57 9.24 13.23 -0.12
CA LYS A 57 10.45 13.87 -0.68
C LYS A 57 11.54 14.17 0.37
N ASN A 58 11.16 14.28 1.64
CA ASN A 58 12.08 14.51 2.76
C ASN A 58 12.66 13.20 3.32
N ASN A 59 12.49 12.08 2.61
CA ASN A 59 12.91 10.75 3.03
C ASN A 59 12.29 10.30 4.37
N THR A 60 11.07 10.77 4.64
CA THR A 60 10.28 10.35 5.81
C THR A 60 9.09 9.53 5.37
N ILE A 61 8.72 8.53 6.17
CA ILE A 61 7.49 7.76 5.92
C ILE A 61 6.32 8.45 6.62
N VAL A 62 5.23 8.59 5.88
CA VAL A 62 3.93 8.97 6.41
C VAL A 62 2.93 7.85 6.17
N ALA A 63 2.03 7.62 7.11
CA ALA A 63 1.16 6.46 7.12
C ALA A 63 -0.25 6.81 7.60
N VAL A 64 -1.21 6.00 7.17
CA VAL A 64 -2.57 5.94 7.71
C VAL A 64 -2.82 4.54 8.25
N ALA A 65 -3.42 4.46 9.43
CA ALA A 65 -3.77 3.20 10.07
C ALA A 65 -5.27 2.93 9.89
N GLY A 66 -5.58 1.75 9.35
CA GLY A 66 -6.91 1.19 9.23
C GLY A 66 -7.24 0.22 10.37
N PRO A 67 -8.38 -0.49 10.26
CA PRO A 67 -8.82 -1.42 11.28
C PRO A 67 -7.94 -2.68 11.33
N ILE A 68 -8.09 -3.43 12.42
CA ILE A 68 -7.67 -4.84 12.50
C ILE A 68 -8.73 -5.65 11.76
N LEU A 69 -8.34 -6.37 10.71
CA LEU A 69 -9.27 -7.15 9.90
C LEU A 69 -9.71 -8.43 10.63
N SER A 70 -10.88 -8.95 10.29
CA SER A 70 -11.30 -10.27 10.79
C SER A 70 -10.65 -11.38 9.96
N LEU A 71 -10.00 -12.33 10.63
CA LEU A 71 -9.53 -13.56 10.00
C LEU A 71 -10.75 -14.46 9.74
N SER A 72 -11.29 -14.37 8.53
CA SER A 72 -12.45 -15.14 8.08
C SER A 72 -12.21 -15.65 6.66
N SER A 73 -13.06 -16.55 6.19
CA SER A 73 -13.05 -16.96 4.79
C SER A 73 -13.66 -15.91 3.84
N SER A 74 -14.06 -14.73 4.34
CA SER A 74 -14.62 -13.68 3.50
C SER A 74 -13.52 -12.83 2.87
N TRP A 75 -13.68 -12.53 1.58
CA TRP A 75 -12.82 -11.57 0.88
C TRP A 75 -13.06 -10.15 1.40
N THR A 76 -11.98 -9.40 1.55
CA THR A 76 -12.00 -7.99 1.95
C THR A 76 -11.42 -7.14 0.83
N ALA A 77 -12.21 -6.20 0.30
CA ALA A 77 -11.76 -5.26 -0.72
C ALA A 77 -10.91 -4.18 -0.08
N ILE A 78 -9.69 -3.98 -0.58
CA ILE A 78 -8.76 -2.95 -0.13
C ILE A 78 -8.52 -1.97 -1.29
N VAL A 79 -8.63 -0.68 -1.01
CA VAL A 79 -8.21 0.36 -1.94
C VAL A 79 -7.32 1.35 -1.22
N LEU A 80 -6.16 1.61 -1.81
CA LEU A 80 -5.25 2.67 -1.43
C LEU A 80 -5.28 3.74 -2.52
N THR A 81 -5.48 5.00 -2.16
CA THR A 81 -5.36 6.13 -3.09
C THR A 81 -4.40 7.17 -2.55
N TRP A 82 -3.68 7.84 -3.45
CA TRP A 82 -2.81 8.95 -3.10
C TRP A 82 -2.86 10.04 -4.17
N SER A 83 -2.91 11.30 -3.74
CA SER A 83 -2.64 12.47 -4.58
C SER A 83 -2.01 13.60 -3.77
N GLU A 84 -1.36 14.53 -4.45
CA GLU A 84 -0.77 15.71 -3.82
C GLU A 84 -1.84 16.59 -3.11
N THR A 85 -3.04 16.68 -3.69
CA THR A 85 -4.12 17.50 -3.14
C THR A 85 -4.83 16.82 -1.97
N ASN A 86 -5.12 15.52 -2.07
CA ASN A 86 -5.98 14.82 -1.13
C ASN A 86 -5.24 13.91 -0.14
N GLY A 87 -3.92 13.78 -0.29
CA GLY A 87 -3.09 12.93 0.56
C GLY A 87 -3.34 11.44 0.36
N LEU A 88 -2.95 10.65 1.37
CA LEU A 88 -3.11 9.20 1.38
C LEU A 88 -4.47 8.81 1.96
N LYS A 89 -5.19 7.91 1.31
CA LYS A 89 -6.48 7.37 1.79
C LYS A 89 -6.52 5.86 1.69
N LEU A 90 -7.10 5.24 2.70
CA LEU A 90 -7.29 3.81 2.78
C LEU A 90 -8.78 3.50 2.88
N TYR A 91 -9.25 2.62 2.02
CA TYR A 91 -10.61 2.12 1.98
C TYR A 91 -10.64 0.62 2.22
N VAL A 92 -11.63 0.17 2.98
CA VAL A 92 -11.92 -1.24 3.26
C VAL A 92 -13.40 -1.48 2.97
N ASN A 93 -13.72 -2.45 2.09
CA ASN A 93 -15.09 -2.74 1.67
C ASN A 93 -15.87 -1.47 1.26
N ASN A 94 -15.24 -0.66 0.40
CA ASN A 94 -15.78 0.59 -0.16
C ASN A 94 -15.94 1.76 0.84
N ALA A 95 -15.68 1.55 2.13
CA ALA A 95 -15.72 2.60 3.13
C ALA A 95 -14.34 3.22 3.34
N LEU A 96 -14.26 4.55 3.39
CA LEU A 96 -13.03 5.25 3.80
C LEU A 96 -12.78 4.97 5.28
N VAL A 97 -11.69 4.28 5.61
CA VAL A 97 -11.36 3.93 7.00
C VAL A 97 -10.31 4.84 7.62
N SER A 98 -9.46 5.46 6.79
CA SER A 98 -8.38 6.31 7.26
C SER A 98 -7.89 7.22 6.15
N SER A 99 -7.45 8.42 6.52
CA SER A 99 -6.85 9.37 5.59
C SER A 99 -5.88 10.29 6.30
N MET A 100 -4.91 10.80 5.55
CA MET A 100 -4.11 11.96 5.97
C MET A 100 -4.26 13.06 4.93
N THR A 101 -4.10 14.30 5.38
CA THR A 101 -4.10 15.48 4.51
C THR A 101 -2.88 15.50 3.58
N ALA A 102 -2.85 16.49 2.68
CA ALA A 102 -1.83 16.67 1.64
C ALA A 102 -0.41 16.32 2.11
N SER A 103 0.24 15.46 1.34
CA SER A 103 1.61 15.00 1.56
C SER A 103 2.35 14.96 0.23
N THR A 104 3.64 14.63 0.26
CA THR A 104 4.41 14.36 -0.97
C THR A 104 4.67 12.87 -1.09
N PHE A 105 4.83 12.41 -2.32
CA PHE A 105 5.23 11.04 -2.62
C PHE A 105 6.53 11.09 -3.41
N LEU A 106 7.58 10.46 -2.86
CA LEU A 106 8.86 10.27 -3.52
C LEU A 106 8.80 8.99 -4.37
N ALA A 107 9.02 9.17 -5.66
CA ALA A 107 9.35 8.09 -6.57
C ALA A 107 10.84 8.20 -6.94
N SER A 108 11.39 7.13 -7.51
CA SER A 108 12.78 7.15 -7.96
C SER A 108 13.09 8.14 -9.09
N GLU A 109 12.12 8.49 -9.95
CA GLU A 109 12.25 9.33 -11.17
C GLU A 109 13.17 8.77 -12.28
N THR A 110 14.30 8.20 -11.89
CA THR A 110 15.43 7.86 -12.76
C THR A 110 15.75 6.37 -12.79
N THR A 111 15.28 5.61 -11.81
CA THR A 111 15.40 4.14 -11.80
C THR A 111 14.04 3.46 -11.87
N SER A 112 14.03 2.22 -12.36
CA SER A 112 12.81 1.43 -12.47
C SER A 112 12.26 1.12 -11.09
N ASN A 113 10.97 1.39 -10.89
CA ASN A 113 10.26 0.94 -9.69
C ASN A 113 9.69 -0.46 -9.90
N TYR A 114 9.94 -1.31 -8.92
CA TYR A 114 9.39 -2.65 -8.78
C TYR A 114 8.33 -2.63 -7.71
N LEU A 115 7.12 -3.05 -8.07
CA LEU A 115 6.03 -3.28 -7.14
C LEU A 115 5.85 -4.78 -7.00
N THR A 116 6.01 -5.30 -5.79
CA THR A 116 5.83 -6.72 -5.48
C THR A 116 4.58 -6.90 -4.63
N LEU A 117 3.88 -8.01 -4.85
CA LEU A 117 2.63 -8.34 -4.20
C LEU A 117 2.81 -9.59 -3.34
N GLY A 118 2.37 -9.54 -2.09
CA GLY A 118 2.46 -10.61 -1.11
C GLY A 118 3.85 -10.85 -0.51
N ASN A 119 4.88 -10.13 -0.96
CA ASN A 119 6.27 -10.36 -0.55
C ASN A 119 7.07 -9.05 -0.61
N CYS A 120 8.07 -8.90 0.26
CA CYS A 120 9.04 -7.79 0.25
C CYS A 120 10.45 -8.21 -0.21
N LEU A 121 10.64 -9.48 -0.62
CA LEU A 121 11.92 -10.07 -1.02
C LEU A 121 13.02 -9.79 0.02
N ASN A 122 14.20 -9.33 -0.40
CA ASN A 122 15.26 -8.94 0.53
C ASN A 122 14.97 -7.61 1.25
N GLY A 123 13.92 -6.89 0.82
CA GLY A 123 13.49 -5.64 1.43
C GLY A 123 12.93 -5.78 2.83
N CYS A 124 12.41 -6.96 3.21
CA CYS A 124 11.88 -7.20 4.55
C CYS A 124 12.93 -6.92 5.64
N SER A 125 14.20 -7.24 5.37
CA SER A 125 15.33 -7.00 6.29
C SER A 125 16.21 -5.81 5.91
N GLY A 126 16.09 -5.31 4.68
CA GLY A 126 17.01 -4.30 4.11
C GLY A 126 16.43 -2.90 3.95
N CYS A 127 15.11 -2.73 4.09
CA CYS A 127 14.41 -1.48 3.85
C CYS A 127 13.81 -0.89 5.12
N SER A 128 13.43 0.39 5.07
CA SER A 128 12.66 1.00 6.14
C SER A 128 11.26 0.37 6.19
N ASN A 129 10.88 -0.17 7.35
CA ASN A 129 9.54 -0.76 7.55
C ASN A 129 8.48 0.27 7.95
N GLY A 130 8.87 1.53 8.15
CA GLY A 130 7.97 2.62 8.53
C GLY A 130 7.11 2.27 9.74
N THR A 131 5.82 2.58 9.64
CA THR A 131 4.84 2.38 10.72
C THR A 131 4.37 0.92 10.85
N MET A 132 4.63 0.06 9.86
CA MET A 132 4.28 -1.36 9.97
C MET A 132 5.12 -2.06 11.04
N ASN A 133 6.43 -1.78 11.09
CA ASN A 133 7.36 -2.41 12.04
C ASN A 133 7.17 -3.96 12.13
N ALA A 134 6.79 -4.57 11.00
CA ALA A 134 6.43 -5.97 10.87
C ALA A 134 6.96 -6.48 9.52
N ALA A 135 8.22 -6.92 9.54
CA ALA A 135 8.92 -7.40 8.36
C ALA A 135 8.52 -8.84 8.02
N GLY A 136 8.06 -9.07 6.80
CA GLY A 136 7.83 -10.42 6.29
C GLY A 136 6.82 -10.46 5.13
N PRO A 137 6.70 -11.60 4.45
CA PRO A 137 5.70 -11.79 3.40
C PRO A 137 4.29 -11.85 3.99
N PHE A 138 3.31 -11.39 3.23
CA PHE A 138 1.90 -11.59 3.54
C PHE A 138 1.52 -13.05 3.34
N THR A 139 0.70 -13.59 4.25
CA THR A 139 0.15 -14.94 4.15
C THR A 139 -1.37 -14.89 4.04
N GLY A 140 -1.87 -15.24 2.85
CA GLY A 140 -3.29 -15.22 2.51
C GLY A 140 -3.51 -15.26 1.01
N ALA A 141 -4.77 -15.26 0.58
CA ALA A 141 -5.11 -15.14 -0.84
C ALA A 141 -5.23 -13.67 -1.25
N ILE A 142 -4.87 -13.38 -2.50
CA ILE A 142 -5.02 -12.06 -3.12
C ILE A 142 -5.68 -12.28 -4.48
N ASP A 143 -6.63 -11.42 -4.83
CA ASP A 143 -7.31 -11.46 -6.13
C ASP A 143 -7.53 -10.04 -6.67
N ASP A 144 -7.74 -9.95 -7.98
CA ASP A 144 -8.21 -8.76 -8.68
C ASP A 144 -7.35 -7.50 -8.51
N TRP A 145 -6.03 -7.68 -8.64
CA TRP A 145 -5.07 -6.60 -8.51
C TRP A 145 -5.14 -5.60 -9.66
N ARG A 146 -5.46 -4.35 -9.32
CA ARG A 146 -5.51 -3.20 -10.22
C ARG A 146 -4.61 -2.07 -9.75
N ILE A 147 -4.02 -1.38 -10.73
CA ILE A 147 -3.20 -0.19 -10.53
C ILE A 147 -3.70 0.92 -11.44
N TYR A 148 -3.82 2.12 -10.89
CA TYR A 148 -4.26 3.31 -11.61
C TYR A 148 -3.21 4.42 -11.50
N SER A 149 -3.01 5.16 -12.58
CA SER A 149 -2.17 6.36 -12.62
C SER A 149 -2.92 7.65 -12.24
N ARG A 150 -4.00 7.50 -11.47
CA ARG A 150 -4.85 8.58 -10.95
C ARG A 150 -5.35 8.21 -9.56
N GLU A 151 -5.80 9.20 -8.80
CA GLU A 151 -6.62 8.96 -7.61
C GLU A 151 -7.99 8.45 -8.04
N LEU A 152 -8.45 7.34 -7.46
CA LEU A 152 -9.84 6.92 -7.54
C LEU A 152 -10.67 7.73 -6.54
N SER A 153 -11.80 8.27 -7.00
CA SER A 153 -12.82 8.87 -6.13
C SER A 153 -13.61 7.77 -5.39
N SER A 154 -14.36 8.17 -4.35
CA SER A 154 -15.31 7.25 -3.70
C SER A 154 -16.33 6.68 -4.70
N ASN A 155 -16.77 7.47 -5.68
CA ASN A 155 -17.67 6.99 -6.72
C ASN A 155 -17.01 5.94 -7.63
N ASP A 156 -15.76 6.16 -8.04
CA ASP A 156 -15.00 5.16 -8.81
C ASP A 156 -14.90 3.83 -8.03
N ILE A 157 -14.64 3.89 -6.72
CA ILE A 157 -14.51 2.72 -5.84
C ILE A 157 -15.86 1.99 -5.72
N CYS A 158 -16.95 2.73 -5.52
CA CYS A 158 -18.28 2.13 -5.50
C CYS A 158 -18.58 1.39 -6.81
N THR A 159 -18.29 2.01 -7.96
CA THR A 159 -18.48 1.37 -9.28
C THR A 159 -17.59 0.15 -9.49
N LEU A 160 -16.38 0.14 -8.93
CA LEU A 160 -15.43 -0.96 -9.08
C LEU A 160 -15.93 -2.27 -8.45
N TYR A 161 -16.70 -2.17 -7.37
CA TYR A 161 -17.15 -3.32 -6.57
C TYR A 161 -18.68 -3.47 -6.51
N SER A 162 -19.39 -2.82 -7.43
CA SER A 162 -20.85 -2.91 -7.55
C SER A 162 -21.34 -3.97 -8.56
N ASN A 163 -20.46 -4.86 -9.03
CA ASN A 163 -20.79 -5.94 -9.97
C ASN A 163 -20.55 -7.31 -9.36
#